data_AF-A0A399R6M4-F1
#
_entry.id   AF-A0A399R6M4-F1
#
_cell.length_a   1.000
_cell.length_b   1.000
_cell.length_c   1.000
_cell.angle_alpha   90.00
_cell.angle_beta   90.00
_cell.angle_gamma   90.00
#
_symmetry.space_group_name_H-M   'P 1'
#
loop_
_entity.id
_entity.type
_entity.pdbx_description
1 polymer ?
#
loop_
_entity_poly.entity_id
_entity_poly.type
_entity_poly.pdbx_seq_one_letter_code
_entity_poly.pdbx_strand_id
1 'polypeptide(L)'
;MLAGIGLAGASALQGCARGDDGVDAQALAQCHRTIQRATLAVQVAGPVMTYEERSAARRQLEDADHRLLHVWAQEEGLSISAAQFAEEAPKAVAFIEGIDAEAGLSEQEKLSALSAAADAPEAWRDHVSRALNCAGRLAP
;
A
#
# COMPACT_ATOMS: atom_id res chain seq x y z
N MET A 1 -48.54 -1.17 -35.57
CA MET A 1 -47.40 -0.80 -34.72
C MET A 1 -47.79 -1.08 -33.29
N LEU A 2 -47.01 -1.93 -32.62
CA LEU A 2 -47.32 -2.58 -31.35
C LEU A 2 -47.17 -1.64 -30.14
N ALA A 3 -47.94 -1.99 -29.11
CA ALA A 3 -48.20 -1.29 -27.86
C ALA A 3 -46.96 -0.93 -27.04
N GLY A 4 -46.99 0.26 -26.44
CA GLY A 4 -46.10 0.65 -25.35
C GLY A 4 -46.55 -0.02 -24.05
N ILE A 5 -45.67 -0.84 -23.49
CA ILE A 5 -45.79 -1.39 -22.14
C ILE A 5 -44.82 -0.59 -21.27
N GLY A 6 -45.37 0.28 -20.44
CA GLY A 6 -44.69 0.75 -19.24
C GLY A 6 -44.85 -0.29 -18.13
N LEU A 7 -43.75 -0.52 -17.40
CA LEU A 7 -43.65 -0.83 -15.95
C LEU A 7 -42.40 -1.70 -15.68
N ALA A 8 -41.40 -1.09 -15.06
CA ALA A 8 -40.49 -1.66 -14.05
C ALA A 8 -39.57 -0.49 -13.62
N GLY A 9 -39.64 0.08 -12.42
CA GLY A 9 -39.93 -0.59 -11.16
C GLY A 9 -38.75 -1.50 -10.78
N ALA A 10 -37.55 -0.94 -10.63
CA ALA A 10 -36.43 -1.64 -10.02
C ALA A 10 -35.45 -0.64 -9.40
N SER A 11 -35.56 -0.55 -8.09
CA SER A 11 -34.43 -0.45 -7.16
C SER A 11 -33.60 0.82 -7.24
N ALA A 12 -33.93 1.74 -6.33
CA ALA A 12 -32.90 2.46 -5.60
C ALA A 12 -31.86 1.43 -5.13
N LEU A 13 -30.75 1.34 -5.86
CA LEU A 13 -29.50 0.97 -5.23
C LEU A 13 -29.27 2.08 -4.21
N GLN A 14 -29.73 1.82 -2.97
CA GLN A 14 -29.00 2.23 -1.79
C GLN A 14 -27.58 1.72 -2.02
N GLY A 15 -26.81 2.48 -2.80
CA GLY A 15 -25.37 2.48 -2.68
C GLY A 15 -25.17 2.70 -1.20
N CYS A 16 -24.55 1.72 -0.55
CA CYS A 16 -23.99 1.90 0.77
C CYS A 16 -23.33 3.28 0.72
N ALA A 17 -23.93 4.25 1.40
CA ALA A 17 -23.27 5.49 1.71
C ALA A 17 -22.12 5.03 2.61
N ARG A 18 -21.01 4.63 1.99
CA ARG A 18 -19.76 4.40 2.66
C ARG A 18 -19.50 5.74 3.31
N GLY A 19 -19.56 5.77 4.64
CA GLY A 19 -19.31 6.99 5.40
C GLY A 19 -18.03 7.58 4.86
N ASP A 20 -18.09 8.85 4.46
CA ASP A 20 -17.02 9.63 3.84
C ASP A 20 -15.87 9.93 4.84
N ASP A 21 -15.80 9.15 5.92
CA ASP A 21 -14.89 9.28 7.06
C ASP A 21 -13.75 8.23 7.03
N GLY A 22 -13.77 7.31 6.05
CA GLY A 22 -12.73 6.27 5.86
C GLY A 22 -11.58 6.72 4.96
N VAL A 23 -10.42 6.08 5.08
CA VAL A 23 -9.27 6.38 4.21
C VAL A 23 -9.53 5.89 2.77
N ASP A 24 -9.30 6.76 1.79
CA ASP A 24 -9.47 6.42 0.36
C ASP A 24 -8.57 5.23 -0.06
N ALA A 25 -9.17 4.20 -0.66
CA ALA A 25 -8.48 2.99 -1.07
C ALA A 25 -7.39 3.26 -2.12
N GLN A 26 -7.59 4.23 -3.01
CA GLN A 26 -6.58 4.62 -3.99
C GLN A 26 -5.39 5.31 -3.31
N ALA A 27 -5.62 6.11 -2.26
CA ALA A 27 -4.57 6.69 -1.44
C ALA A 27 -3.75 5.62 -0.69
N LEU A 28 -4.41 4.61 -0.11
CA LEU A 28 -3.76 3.45 0.53
C LEU A 28 -2.89 2.70 -0.49
N ALA A 29 -3.45 2.34 -1.64
CA ALA A 29 -2.75 1.65 -2.73
C ALA A 29 -1.53 2.45 -3.22
N GLN A 30 -1.68 3.77 -3.39
CA GLN A 30 -0.58 4.62 -3.83
C GLN A 30 0.53 4.74 -2.78
N CYS A 31 0.17 4.80 -1.50
CA CYS A 31 1.17 4.82 -0.42
C CYS A 31 1.90 3.48 -0.32
N HIS A 32 1.19 2.36 -0.42
CA HIS A 32 1.80 1.02 -0.42
C HIS A 32 2.82 0.86 -1.55
N ARG A 33 2.47 1.22 -2.79
CA ARG A 33 3.45 1.26 -3.91
C ARG A 33 4.61 2.23 -3.67
N THR A 34 4.39 3.32 -2.95
CA THR A 34 5.46 4.27 -2.59
C THR A 34 6.45 3.64 -1.61
N ILE A 35 5.95 2.89 -0.61
CA ILE A 35 6.76 2.11 0.32
C ILE A 35 7.53 1.02 -0.43
N GLN A 36 6.89 0.26 -1.32
CA GLN A 36 7.56 -0.76 -2.14
C GLN A 36 8.70 -0.16 -2.98
N ARG A 37 8.48 0.98 -3.66
CA ARG A 37 9.55 1.67 -4.41
C ARG A 37 10.70 2.13 -3.50
N ALA A 38 10.40 2.59 -2.28
CA ALA A 38 11.42 2.98 -1.31
C ALA A 38 12.22 1.78 -0.79
N THR A 39 11.57 0.65 -0.56
CA THR A 39 12.22 -0.62 -0.22
C THR A 39 13.19 -1.05 -1.31
N LEU A 40 12.79 -0.98 -2.59
CA LEU A 40 13.68 -1.27 -3.72
C LEU A 40 14.86 -0.28 -3.80
N ALA A 41 14.63 1.01 -3.57
CA ALA A 41 15.70 2.01 -3.55
C ALA A 41 16.75 1.73 -2.45
N VAL A 42 16.30 1.34 -1.25
CA VAL A 42 17.20 0.97 -0.14
C VAL A 42 17.99 -0.32 -0.45
N GLN A 43 17.40 -1.26 -1.18
CA GLN A 43 18.10 -2.49 -1.59
C GLN A 43 19.28 -2.19 -2.52
N VAL A 44 19.10 -1.30 -3.50
CA VAL A 44 20.15 -0.99 -4.50
C VAL A 44 21.17 0.04 -4.02
N ALA A 45 20.79 0.93 -3.10
CA ALA A 45 21.67 1.94 -2.53
C ALA A 45 22.76 1.36 -1.60
N GLY A 46 22.87 0.03 -1.50
CA GLY A 46 23.84 -0.69 -0.68
C GLY A 46 25.27 -0.11 -0.68
N PRO A 47 25.88 0.21 -1.84
CA PRO A 47 27.23 0.77 -1.92
C PRO A 47 27.41 2.16 -1.30
N VAL A 48 26.33 2.95 -1.19
CA VAL A 48 26.35 4.34 -0.69
C VAL A 48 25.70 4.49 0.69
N MET A 49 25.35 3.36 1.33
CA MET A 49 24.72 3.31 2.65
C MET A 49 25.61 2.57 3.63
N THR A 50 25.68 3.08 4.85
CA THR A 50 26.19 2.30 5.98
C THR A 50 25.23 1.16 6.33
N TYR A 51 25.73 0.14 7.02
CA TYR A 51 24.90 -0.95 7.54
C TYR A 51 23.79 -0.42 8.47
N GLU A 52 24.13 0.55 9.33
CA GLU A 52 23.18 1.15 10.28
C GLU A 52 22.06 1.91 9.56
N GLU A 53 22.38 2.73 8.56
CA GLU A 53 21.38 3.42 7.74
C GLU A 53 20.46 2.44 7.02
N ARG A 54 21.02 1.36 6.45
CA ARG A 54 20.22 0.34 5.77
C ARG A 54 19.29 -0.37 6.72
N SER A 55 19.80 -0.76 7.89
CA SER A 55 19.01 -1.42 8.93
C SER A 55 17.91 -0.51 9.50
N ALA A 56 18.21 0.77 9.69
CA ALA A 56 17.24 1.76 10.14
C ALA A 56 16.15 2.00 9.08
N ALA A 57 16.53 2.26 7.83
CA ALA A 57 15.59 2.51 6.74
C ALA A 57 14.66 1.32 6.50
N ARG A 58 15.19 0.08 6.49
CA ARG A 58 14.36 -1.12 6.34
C ARG A 58 13.32 -1.25 7.44
N ARG A 59 13.73 -1.10 8.72
CA ARG A 59 12.81 -1.17 9.85
C ARG A 59 11.72 -0.10 9.80
N GLN A 60 12.08 1.12 9.40
CA GLN A 60 11.12 2.22 9.27
C GLN A 60 10.11 1.97 8.15
N LEU A 61 10.56 1.44 7.01
CA LEU A 61 9.67 1.11 5.89
C LEU A 61 8.74 -0.06 6.22
N GLU A 62 9.25 -1.09 6.89
CA GLU A 62 8.47 -2.24 7.34
C GLU A 62 7.39 -1.85 8.35
N ASP A 63 7.75 -1.07 9.38
CA ASP A 63 6.80 -0.52 10.34
C ASP A 63 5.74 0.38 9.68
N ALA A 64 6.16 1.23 8.73
CA ALA A 64 5.23 2.05 7.96
C ALA A 64 4.25 1.21 7.13
N ASP A 65 4.71 0.12 6.52
CA ASP A 65 3.87 -0.77 5.72
C ASP A 65 2.88 -1.54 6.61
N HIS A 66 3.34 -2.08 7.73
CA HIS A 66 2.47 -2.79 8.69
C HIS A 66 1.37 -1.87 9.25
N ARG A 67 1.70 -0.61 9.57
CA ARG A 67 0.68 0.37 9.98
C ARG A 67 -0.33 0.64 8.87
N LEU A 68 0.15 0.84 7.64
CA LEU A 68 -0.72 1.09 6.49
C LEU A 68 -1.66 -0.10 6.22
N LEU A 69 -1.12 -1.32 6.24
CA LEU A 69 -1.88 -2.56 6.05
C LEU A 69 -2.89 -2.80 7.17
N HIS A 70 -2.55 -2.41 8.40
CA HIS A 70 -3.49 -2.46 9.51
C HIS A 70 -4.68 -1.52 9.30
N VAL A 71 -4.44 -0.27 8.88
CA VAL A 71 -5.52 0.66 8.52
C VAL A 71 -6.35 0.10 7.36
N TRP A 72 -5.70 -0.41 6.33
CA TRP A 72 -6.39 -1.01 5.18
C TRP A 72 -7.29 -2.17 5.62
N ALA A 73 -6.80 -3.07 6.47
CA ALA A 73 -7.61 -4.16 7.01
C ALA A 73 -8.83 -3.65 7.79
N GLN A 74 -8.70 -2.56 8.57
CA GLN A 74 -9.83 -1.94 9.26
C GLN A 74 -10.86 -1.37 8.29
N GLU A 75 -10.43 -0.68 7.22
CA GLU A 75 -11.31 -0.13 6.18
C GLU A 75 -12.08 -1.21 5.40
N GLU A 76 -11.52 -2.43 5.34
CA GLU A 76 -12.18 -3.61 4.77
C GLU A 76 -13.02 -4.40 5.79
N GLY A 77 -13.07 -3.95 7.05
CA GLY A 77 -13.81 -4.61 8.13
C GLY A 77 -13.15 -5.91 8.62
N LEU A 78 -11.86 -6.08 8.35
CA LEU A 78 -11.07 -7.23 8.76
C LEU A 78 -10.41 -6.97 10.12
N SER A 79 -10.69 -7.83 11.10
CA SER A 79 -9.95 -7.84 12.37
C SER A 79 -8.59 -8.52 12.19
N ILE A 80 -7.58 -7.74 11.78
CA ILE A 80 -6.16 -8.12 11.74
C ILE A 80 -5.39 -7.03 12.51
N SER A 81 -4.74 -7.40 13.61
CA SER A 81 -3.97 -6.46 14.42
C SER A 81 -2.61 -6.13 13.78
N ALA A 82 -2.05 -4.97 14.11
CA ALA A 82 -0.70 -4.59 13.68
C ALA A 82 0.37 -5.63 14.05
N ALA A 83 0.26 -6.26 15.23
CA ALA A 83 1.17 -7.32 15.68
C ALA A 83 1.13 -8.55 14.76
N GLN A 84 -0.04 -8.89 14.20
CA GLN A 84 -0.17 -10.03 13.29
C GLN A 84 0.55 -9.83 11.96
N PHE A 85 0.75 -8.58 11.51
CA PHE A 85 1.61 -8.29 10.36
C PHE A 85 3.08 -8.50 10.70
N ALA A 86 3.53 -7.99 11.85
CA ALA A 86 4.91 -8.17 12.31
C ALA A 86 5.28 -9.64 12.62
N GLU A 87 4.30 -10.44 13.05
CA GLU A 87 4.47 -11.87 13.33
C GLU A 87 4.21 -12.77 12.11
N GLU A 88 3.93 -12.19 10.94
CA GLU A 88 3.61 -12.92 9.71
C GLU A 88 2.51 -13.98 9.91
N ALA A 89 1.48 -13.62 10.69
CA ALA A 89 0.37 -14.53 10.96
C ALA A 89 -0.31 -14.93 9.64
N PRO A 90 -0.80 -16.19 9.47
CA PRO A 90 -1.31 -16.67 8.19
C PRO A 90 -2.39 -15.77 7.55
N LYS A 91 -3.25 -15.17 8.37
CA LYS A 91 -4.29 -14.24 7.91
C LYS A 91 -3.71 -12.91 7.40
N ALA A 92 -2.66 -12.41 8.05
CA ALA A 92 -1.98 -11.18 7.64
C ALA A 92 -1.21 -11.40 6.34
N VAL A 93 -0.52 -12.55 6.21
CA VAL A 93 0.17 -12.94 4.97
C VAL A 93 -0.82 -13.04 3.80
N ALA A 94 -1.93 -13.75 3.96
CA ALA A 94 -2.95 -13.86 2.91
C ALA A 94 -3.56 -12.50 2.53
N PHE A 95 -3.69 -11.59 3.50
CA PHE A 95 -4.15 -10.22 3.24
C PHE A 95 -3.11 -9.44 2.42
N ILE A 96 -1.83 -9.48 2.82
CA ILE A 96 -0.73 -8.85 2.08
C ILE A 96 -0.69 -9.37 0.65
N GLU A 97 -0.76 -10.70 0.43
CA GLU A 97 -0.75 -11.30 -0.89
C GLU A 97 -1.91 -10.81 -1.77
N GLY A 98 -3.10 -10.64 -1.19
CA GLY A 98 -4.25 -10.06 -1.87
C GLY A 98 -4.03 -8.59 -2.25
N ILE A 99 -3.49 -7.78 -1.34
CA ILE A 99 -3.15 -6.38 -1.61
C ILE A 99 -2.06 -6.26 -2.67
N ASP A 100 -1.03 -7.10 -2.62
CA ASP A 100 0.05 -7.12 -3.60
C ASP A 100 -0.46 -7.50 -5.00
N ALA A 101 -1.41 -8.44 -5.07
CA ALA A 101 -2.02 -8.85 -6.34
C ALA A 101 -2.87 -7.74 -6.99
N GLU A 102 -3.61 -6.97 -6.19
CA GLU A 102 -4.56 -5.96 -6.69
C GLU A 102 -3.95 -4.56 -6.82
N ALA A 103 -3.06 -4.20 -5.90
CA ALA A 103 -2.60 -2.83 -5.70
C ALA A 103 -1.07 -2.68 -5.61
N GLY A 104 -0.32 -3.77 -5.49
CA GLY A 104 1.14 -3.77 -5.48
C GLY A 104 1.75 -3.33 -6.82
N LEU A 105 3.07 -3.11 -6.81
CA LEU A 105 3.81 -2.93 -8.05
C LEU A 105 3.77 -4.20 -8.88
N SER A 106 3.46 -4.08 -10.17
CA SER A 106 3.70 -5.15 -11.13
C SER A 106 5.19 -5.47 -11.24
N GLU A 107 5.54 -6.67 -11.72
CA GLU A 107 6.94 -7.06 -11.94
C GLU A 107 7.69 -6.08 -12.86
N GLN A 108 7.02 -5.56 -13.89
CA GLN A 108 7.61 -4.56 -14.77
C GLN A 108 7.91 -3.24 -14.03
N GLU A 109 7.01 -2.80 -13.14
CA GLU A 109 7.23 -1.62 -12.32
C GLU A 109 8.34 -1.83 -11.29
N LYS A 110 8.45 -3.04 -10.70
CA LYS A 110 9.55 -3.38 -9.78
C LYS A 110 10.89 -3.29 -10.52
N LEU A 111 11.00 -3.87 -11.71
CA LEU A 111 12.21 -3.80 -12.53
C LEU A 111 12.54 -2.36 -12.95
N SER A 112 11.53 -1.58 -13.35
CA SER A 112 11.71 -0.16 -13.69
C SER A 112 12.17 0.66 -12.48
N ALA A 113 11.59 0.42 -11.30
CA ALA A 113 11.97 1.10 -10.07
C ALA A 113 13.40 0.72 -9.62
N LEU A 114 13.78 -0.54 -9.75
CA LEU A 114 15.15 -1.01 -9.48
C LEU A 114 16.17 -0.34 -10.41
N SER A 115 15.87 -0.29 -11.71
CA SER A 115 16.75 0.40 -12.68
C SER A 115 16.89 1.88 -12.35
N ALA A 116 15.78 2.58 -12.14
CA ALA A 116 15.80 4.02 -11.84
C ALA A 116 16.55 4.33 -10.53
N ALA A 117 16.40 3.46 -9.51
CA ALA A 117 17.13 3.63 -8.26
C ALA A 117 18.62 3.27 -8.38
N ALA A 118 18.98 2.35 -9.27
CA ALA A 118 20.38 2.04 -9.57
C ALA A 118 21.08 3.18 -10.34
N ASP A 119 20.34 3.93 -11.16
CA ASP A 119 20.84 5.11 -11.86
C ASP A 119 21.10 6.30 -10.92
N ALA A 120 20.44 6.34 -9.76
CA ALA A 120 20.55 7.42 -8.75
C ALA A 120 20.52 6.87 -7.30
N PRO A 121 21.53 6.09 -6.88
CA PRO A 121 21.50 5.38 -5.60
C PRO A 121 21.49 6.33 -4.38
N GLU A 122 22.07 7.53 -4.49
CA GLU A 122 22.06 8.55 -3.44
C GLU A 122 20.66 9.12 -3.12
N ALA A 123 19.68 8.93 -4.02
CA ALA A 123 18.31 9.41 -3.83
C ALA A 123 17.49 8.57 -2.84
N TRP A 124 18.06 7.50 -2.26
CA TRP A 124 17.36 6.59 -1.35
C TRP A 124 16.69 7.30 -0.17
N ARG A 125 17.30 8.36 0.38
CA ARG A 125 16.73 9.12 1.51
C ARG A 125 15.42 9.79 1.14
N ASP A 126 15.33 10.32 -0.07
CA ASP A 126 14.11 10.96 -0.57
C ASP A 126 12.99 9.94 -0.77
N HIS A 127 13.32 8.75 -1.25
CA HIS A 127 12.35 7.66 -1.37
C HIS A 127 11.81 7.23 0.00
N VAL A 128 12.70 7.02 0.98
CA VAL A 128 12.31 6.70 2.36
C VAL A 128 11.45 7.81 2.95
N SER A 129 11.87 9.07 2.83
CA SER A 129 11.11 10.21 3.35
C SER A 129 9.71 10.30 2.76
N ARG A 130 9.55 10.11 1.43
CA ARG A 130 8.24 10.09 0.77
C ARG A 130 7.35 8.96 1.26
N ALA A 131 7.92 7.77 1.45
CA ALA A 131 7.19 6.61 1.99
C ALA A 131 6.72 6.86 3.43
N LEU A 132 7.60 7.34 4.31
CA LEU A 132 7.23 7.63 5.70
C LEU A 132 6.21 8.77 5.80
N ASN A 133 6.33 9.81 4.96
CA ASN A 133 5.36 10.90 4.91
C ASN A 133 3.99 10.46 4.38
N CYS A 134 3.92 9.50 3.44
CA CYS A 134 2.62 8.98 3.02
C CYS A 134 1.99 8.14 4.13
N ALA A 135 2.77 7.25 4.76
CA ALA A 135 2.28 6.39 5.83
C ALA A 135 1.84 7.21 7.04
N GLY A 136 2.60 8.21 7.48
CA GLY A 136 2.23 9.06 8.61
C GLY A 136 0.98 9.91 8.39
N ARG A 137 0.56 10.14 7.13
CA ARG A 137 -0.71 10.82 6.83
C ARG A 137 -1.92 9.89 6.85
N LEU A 138 -1.73 8.63 6.45
CA LEU A 138 -2.82 7.66 6.28
C LEU A 138 -2.95 6.67 7.45
N ALA A 139 -1.86 6.47 8.19
CA ALA A 139 -1.73 5.56 9.33
C ALA A 139 -0.86 6.22 10.42
N PRO A 140 -1.37 7.29 11.08
CA PRO A 140 -0.66 8.03 12.12
C PRO A 140 -0.45 7.25 13.42
#